data_AF-A0AA45WSD4-F1
#
_entry.id   AF-A0AA45WSD4-F1
#
_cell.length_a   1.000
_cell.length_b   1.000
_cell.length_c   1.000
_cell.angle_alpha   90.00
_cell.angle_beta   90.00
_cell.angle_gamma   90.00
#
_symmetry.space_group_name_H-M   'P 1'
#
loop_
_entity.id
_entity.type
_entity.pdbx_description
1 polymer ?
#
loop_
_entity_poly.entity_id
_entity_poly.type
_entity_poly.pdbx_seq_one_letter_code
_entity_poly.pdbx_strand_id
1 'polypeptide(L)'
;MFKKLLLSLGLLTLMLVSPLQGAVHAAGPSCYDSYPFKFDFAVQTKEKILRAICPGKLNISGEITAFSYEGQRSVIVKISVYDENDKLVDSFEVLAEHGKTVRFDKSLGKIKLGNYYIKLKKENDGTNWSFEGSGTISSE
;
A
#
# COMPACT_ATOMS: atom_id res chain seq x y z
N MET A 1 36.34 -0.65 75.65
CA MET A 1 35.49 -1.62 74.95
C MET A 1 35.22 -1.11 73.54
N PHE A 2 35.44 -1.98 72.55
CA PHE A 2 35.05 -1.94 71.12
C PHE A 2 33.85 -1.02 70.79
N LYS A 3 33.79 -0.28 69.66
CA LYS A 3 33.97 -0.74 68.27
C LYS A 3 34.07 0.47 67.31
N LYS A 4 34.84 0.25 66.23
CA LYS A 4 35.02 1.05 65.00
C LYS A 4 33.70 1.51 64.34
N LEU A 5 33.75 2.63 63.62
CA LEU A 5 33.28 2.67 62.22
C LEU A 5 33.92 3.86 61.46
N LEU A 6 34.83 3.54 60.53
CA LEU A 6 35.15 4.41 59.39
C LEU A 6 33.99 4.33 58.41
N LEU A 7 33.59 5.44 57.78
CA LEU A 7 33.06 5.39 56.42
C LEU A 7 33.67 6.49 55.56
N SER A 8 34.17 6.03 54.42
CA SER A 8 35.01 6.68 53.43
C SER A 8 34.23 7.55 52.45
N LEU A 9 34.96 8.49 51.86
CA LEU A 9 34.66 9.20 50.61
C LEU A 9 34.03 8.29 49.54
N GLY A 10 33.00 8.82 48.87
CA GLY A 10 32.53 8.36 47.57
C GLY A 10 32.44 9.55 46.62
N LEU A 11 33.51 9.78 45.87
CA LEU A 11 33.63 10.76 44.79
C LEU A 11 32.72 10.29 43.63
N LEU A 12 31.65 11.02 43.33
CA LEU A 12 30.73 10.66 42.24
C LEU A 12 31.29 11.18 40.91
N THR A 13 31.87 10.27 40.12
CA THR A 13 32.40 10.56 38.78
C THR A 13 31.23 10.77 37.81
N LEU A 14 31.05 12.00 37.31
CA LEU A 14 30.17 12.27 36.16
C LEU A 14 30.81 11.67 34.90
N MET A 15 30.24 10.58 34.39
CA MET A 15 30.54 10.10 33.04
C MET A 15 29.74 10.93 32.03
N LEU A 16 30.43 11.78 31.27
CA LEU A 16 29.93 12.41 30.06
C LEU A 16 29.75 11.32 28.99
N VAL A 17 28.52 10.83 28.83
CA VAL A 17 28.14 9.99 27.70
C VAL A 17 27.83 10.92 26.53
N SER A 18 28.78 11.10 25.63
CA SER A 18 28.52 11.74 24.33
C SER A 18 27.58 10.84 23.52
N PRO A 19 26.42 11.34 23.03
CA PRO A 19 25.65 10.57 22.07
C PRO A 19 26.45 10.49 20.77
N LEU A 20 26.75 9.27 20.32
CA LEU A 20 27.11 9.00 18.93
C LEU A 20 25.98 9.58 18.06
N GLN A 21 26.21 10.75 17.48
CA GLN A 21 25.45 11.23 16.34
C GLN A 21 25.85 10.35 15.16
N GLY A 22 25.23 9.18 15.08
CA GLY A 22 25.15 8.45 13.82
C GLY A 22 24.47 9.40 12.85
N ALA A 23 25.24 9.93 11.90
CA ALA A 23 24.70 10.63 10.76
C ALA A 23 23.83 9.64 10.00
N VAL A 24 22.53 9.65 10.31
CA VAL A 24 21.51 8.98 9.52
C VAL A 24 21.61 9.63 8.16
N HIS A 25 22.26 8.95 7.21
CA HIS A 25 22.18 9.34 5.82
C HIS A 25 20.69 9.34 5.49
N ALA A 26 20.13 10.50 5.14
CA ALA A 26 18.77 10.58 4.65
C ALA A 26 18.68 9.59 3.49
N ALA A 27 17.90 8.52 3.67
CA ALA A 27 17.56 7.66 2.55
C ALA A 27 16.97 8.57 1.48
N GLY A 28 17.62 8.63 0.30
CA GLY A 28 16.96 9.20 -0.88
C GLY A 28 15.62 8.48 -1.08
N PRO A 29 14.63 9.08 -1.77
CA PRO A 29 13.32 8.47 -1.91
C PRO A 29 13.45 7.19 -2.75
N SER A 30 13.67 6.05 -2.10
CA SER A 30 13.65 4.75 -2.76
C SER A 30 12.23 4.50 -3.25
N CYS A 31 12.07 4.39 -4.56
CA CYS A 31 10.82 4.00 -5.18
C CYS A 31 10.85 2.53 -5.57
N TYR A 32 9.66 1.96 -5.76
CA TYR A 32 9.49 0.62 -6.28
C TYR A 32 9.23 0.72 -7.79
N ASP A 33 9.98 -0.04 -8.59
CA ASP A 33 9.63 -0.26 -9.99
C ASP A 33 8.38 -1.16 -10.11
N SER A 34 8.09 -1.93 -9.05
CA SER A 34 6.96 -2.85 -9.00
C SER A 34 6.59 -3.19 -7.56
N TYR A 35 5.29 -3.26 -7.23
CA TYR A 35 4.82 -3.85 -5.98
C TYR A 35 3.52 -4.65 -6.13
N PRO A 36 3.36 -5.75 -5.37
CA PRO A 36 2.15 -6.55 -5.38
C PRO A 36 1.08 -5.98 -4.44
N PHE A 37 -0.18 -6.18 -4.78
CA PHE A 37 -1.33 -5.88 -3.93
C PHE A 37 -2.32 -7.05 -3.91
N LYS A 38 -3.09 -7.15 -2.82
CA LYS A 38 -4.20 -8.10 -2.67
C LYS A 38 -5.44 -7.32 -2.24
N PHE A 39 -6.62 -7.83 -2.55
CA PHE A 39 -7.87 -7.19 -2.15
C PHE A 39 -8.95 -8.24 -1.88
N ASP A 40 -9.86 -7.84 -1.00
CA ASP A 40 -11.18 -8.43 -0.79
C ASP A 40 -12.15 -7.26 -0.56
N PHE A 41 -13.25 -7.21 -1.30
CA PHE A 41 -14.28 -6.20 -1.11
C PHE A 41 -15.66 -6.64 -1.58
N ALA A 42 -16.71 -6.02 -1.02
CA ALA A 42 -18.08 -6.14 -1.52
C ALA A 42 -18.54 -4.92 -2.33
N VAL A 43 -18.13 -3.72 -1.92
CA VAL A 43 -18.52 -2.45 -2.59
C VAL A 43 -17.29 -1.73 -3.15
N GLN A 44 -16.27 -1.53 -2.31
CA GLN A 44 -14.99 -0.96 -2.68
C GLN A 44 -13.91 -1.43 -1.72
N THR A 45 -12.65 -1.38 -2.14
CA THR A 45 -11.52 -1.55 -1.22
C THR A 45 -11.54 -0.47 -0.15
N LYS A 46 -11.25 -0.87 1.09
CA LYS A 46 -11.21 0.03 2.25
C LYS A 46 -9.81 0.52 2.58
N GLU A 47 -8.80 -0.31 2.28
CA GLU A 47 -7.41 0.00 2.60
C GLU A 47 -6.81 1.00 1.59
N LYS A 48 -6.17 2.05 2.12
CA LYS A 48 -5.35 2.99 1.36
C LYS A 48 -3.88 2.67 1.64
N ILE A 49 -3.28 1.85 0.80
CA ILE A 49 -1.85 1.48 0.89
C ILE A 49 -1.06 2.37 -0.04
N LEU A 50 -0.45 3.42 0.51
CA LEU A 50 0.46 4.30 -0.23
C LEU A 50 1.82 3.65 -0.45
N ARG A 51 2.33 3.74 -1.67
CA ARG A 51 3.66 3.27 -2.07
C ARG A 51 4.31 4.24 -3.05
N ALA A 52 5.60 4.49 -2.86
CA ALA A 52 6.40 5.30 -3.77
C ALA A 52 6.69 4.52 -5.06
N ILE A 53 6.23 5.01 -6.21
CA ILE A 53 6.50 4.39 -7.53
C ILE A 53 7.48 5.25 -8.32
N CYS A 54 8.39 4.59 -9.03
CA CYS A 54 9.38 5.28 -9.84
C CYS A 54 8.72 6.01 -11.03
N PRO A 55 9.32 7.11 -11.53
CA PRO A 55 8.84 7.76 -12.74
C PRO A 55 8.87 6.77 -13.91
N GLY A 56 7.79 6.71 -14.68
CA GLY A 56 7.69 5.78 -15.79
C GLY A 56 6.27 5.69 -16.34
N LYS A 57 6.07 4.82 -17.31
CA LYS A 57 4.75 4.42 -17.78
C LYS A 57 4.16 3.42 -16.77
N LEU A 58 3.00 3.76 -16.22
CA LEU A 58 2.38 2.94 -15.19
C LEU A 58 1.70 1.72 -15.83
N ASN A 59 1.95 0.53 -15.30
CA ASN A 59 1.28 -0.70 -15.69
C ASN A 59 0.58 -1.32 -14.47
N ILE A 60 -0.64 -1.82 -14.64
CA ILE A 60 -1.42 -2.49 -13.61
C ILE A 60 -1.93 -3.81 -14.17
N SER A 61 -1.49 -4.91 -13.57
CA SER A 61 -1.88 -6.26 -13.97
C SER A 61 -2.36 -7.07 -12.77
N GLY A 62 -3.14 -8.11 -13.00
CA GLY A 62 -3.66 -8.94 -11.93
C GLY A 62 -4.88 -9.74 -12.34
N GLU A 63 -5.64 -10.17 -11.34
CA GLU A 63 -6.86 -10.94 -11.51
C GLU A 63 -7.91 -10.63 -10.45
N ILE A 64 -9.18 -10.71 -10.84
CA ILE A 64 -10.36 -10.57 -9.98
C ILE A 64 -11.21 -11.84 -10.11
N THR A 65 -11.56 -12.44 -8.98
CA THR A 65 -12.63 -13.43 -8.89
C THR A 65 -13.87 -12.77 -8.28
N ALA A 66 -15.04 -12.96 -8.89
CA ALA A 66 -16.29 -12.33 -8.45
C ALA A 66 -17.37 -13.35 -8.10
N PHE A 67 -18.07 -13.13 -6.99
CA PHE A 67 -19.17 -13.97 -6.52
C PHE A 67 -20.44 -13.14 -6.37
N SER A 68 -21.54 -13.61 -6.95
CA SER A 68 -22.85 -12.97 -6.96
C SER A 68 -23.81 -13.73 -6.06
N TYR A 69 -24.64 -13.03 -5.29
CA TYR A 69 -25.62 -13.62 -4.38
C TYR A 69 -27.07 -13.52 -4.90
N GLU A 70 -27.30 -12.90 -6.06
CA GLU A 70 -28.64 -12.68 -6.64
C GLU A 70 -28.74 -13.00 -8.14
N GLY A 71 -27.87 -13.88 -8.65
CA GLY A 71 -27.98 -14.38 -10.02
C GLY A 71 -27.63 -13.37 -11.13
N GLN A 72 -27.12 -12.17 -10.77
CA GLN A 72 -26.48 -11.29 -11.75
C GLN A 72 -25.26 -11.99 -12.35
N ARG A 73 -25.17 -11.99 -13.69
CA ARG A 73 -24.12 -12.72 -14.41
C ARG A 73 -22.78 -11.99 -14.40
N SER A 74 -22.82 -10.66 -14.46
CA SER A 74 -21.62 -9.83 -14.57
C SER A 74 -21.79 -8.48 -13.90
N VAL A 75 -20.67 -7.86 -13.58
CA VAL A 75 -20.57 -6.54 -12.94
C VAL A 75 -19.29 -5.85 -13.39
N ILE A 76 -19.33 -4.52 -13.52
CA ILE A 76 -18.15 -3.72 -13.85
C ILE A 76 -17.43 -3.36 -12.55
N VAL A 77 -16.14 -3.69 -12.49
CA VAL A 77 -15.23 -3.23 -11.45
C VAL A 77 -14.35 -2.14 -12.04
N LYS A 78 -14.44 -0.94 -11.47
CA LYS A 78 -13.57 0.18 -11.78
C LYS A 78 -12.32 0.11 -10.90
N ILE A 79 -11.17 0.08 -11.54
CA ILE A 79 -9.85 0.13 -10.91
C ILE A 79 -9.31 1.55 -11.13
N SER A 80 -9.01 2.25 -10.05
CA SER A 80 -8.59 3.65 -10.08
C SER A 80 -7.28 3.82 -9.33
N VAL A 81 -6.37 4.63 -9.88
CA VAL A 81 -5.11 5.01 -9.27
C VAL A 81 -5.23 6.43 -8.77
N TYR A 82 -4.80 6.66 -7.54
CA TYR A 82 -4.80 7.97 -6.91
C TYR A 82 -3.40 8.29 -6.40
N ASP A 83 -3.07 9.58 -6.38
CA ASP A 83 -1.87 10.06 -5.69
C ASP A 83 -2.12 10.26 -4.18
N GLU A 84 -1.09 10.64 -3.43
CA GLU A 84 -1.16 10.89 -1.99
C GLU A 84 -2.19 11.94 -1.57
N ASN A 85 -2.57 12.85 -2.46
CA ASN A 85 -3.53 13.91 -2.25
C ASN A 85 -4.96 13.52 -2.67
N ASP A 86 -5.22 12.22 -2.86
CA ASP A 86 -6.51 11.68 -3.31
C ASP A 86 -6.94 12.20 -4.70
N LYS A 87 -6.00 12.68 -5.51
CA LYS A 87 -6.29 13.07 -6.89
C LYS A 87 -6.24 11.84 -7.79
N LEU A 88 -7.31 11.67 -8.57
CA LEU A 88 -7.36 10.61 -9.59
C LEU A 88 -6.25 10.84 -10.62
N VAL A 89 -5.38 9.84 -10.77
CA VAL A 89 -4.33 9.79 -11.78
C VAL A 89 -4.89 9.20 -13.07
N ASP A 90 -5.49 8.01 -12.96
CA ASP A 90 -6.08 7.29 -14.09
C ASP A 90 -7.04 6.20 -13.58
N SER A 91 -7.87 5.63 -14.47
CA SER A 91 -8.75 4.52 -14.16
C SER A 91 -9.13 3.70 -15.38
N PHE A 92 -9.47 2.43 -15.16
CA PHE A 92 -10.02 1.55 -16.18
C PHE A 92 -11.05 0.60 -15.58
N GLU A 93 -11.79 -0.08 -16.45
CA GLU A 93 -12.88 -0.96 -16.08
C GLU A 93 -12.57 -2.41 -16.48
N VAL A 94 -12.99 -3.34 -15.62
CA VAL A 94 -12.92 -4.78 -15.85
C VAL A 94 -14.32 -5.34 -15.70
N LEU A 95 -14.77 -6.08 -16.71
CA LEU A 95 -16.00 -6.86 -16.63
C LEU A 95 -15.69 -8.15 -15.86
N ALA A 96 -16.24 -8.28 -14.66
CA ALA A 96 -16.15 -9.49 -13.86
C ALA A 96 -17.41 -10.33 -14.03
N GLU A 97 -17.25 -11.65 -14.16
CA GLU A 97 -18.37 -12.60 -14.28
C GLU A 97 -18.44 -13.49 -13.03
N HIS A 98 -19.66 -13.84 -12.63
CA HIS A 98 -19.88 -14.70 -11.47
C HIS A 98 -19.15 -16.04 -11.60
N GLY A 99 -18.38 -16.40 -10.58
CA GLY A 99 -17.68 -17.69 -10.46
C GLY A 99 -16.46 -17.81 -11.38
N LYS A 100 -16.04 -16.72 -12.02
CA LYS A 100 -14.87 -16.70 -12.91
C LYS A 100 -13.78 -15.78 -12.38
N THR A 101 -12.55 -16.18 -12.62
CA THR A 101 -11.36 -15.34 -12.45
C THR A 101 -11.06 -14.64 -13.78
N VAL A 102 -11.09 -13.32 -13.78
CA VAL A 102 -10.76 -12.49 -14.94
C VAL A 102 -9.40 -11.85 -14.72
N ARG A 103 -8.50 -12.03 -15.69
CA ARG A 103 -7.19 -11.36 -15.70
C ARG A 103 -7.29 -10.00 -16.37
N PHE A 104 -6.54 -9.04 -15.86
CA PHE A 104 -6.39 -7.72 -16.46
C PHE A 104 -4.91 -7.36 -16.57
N ASP A 105 -4.60 -6.58 -17.59
CA ASP A 105 -3.29 -5.96 -17.80
C ASP A 105 -3.53 -4.63 -18.52
N LYS A 106 -3.16 -3.54 -17.86
CA LYS A 106 -3.40 -2.20 -18.37
C LYS A 106 -2.22 -1.27 -18.19
N SER A 107 -1.78 -0.74 -19.32
CA SER A 107 -0.80 0.33 -19.41
C SER A 107 -1.53 1.67 -19.39
N LEU A 108 -1.19 2.48 -18.40
CA LEU A 108 -1.76 3.80 -18.10
C LEU A 108 -0.74 4.88 -18.48
N GLY A 109 -1.10 6.14 -18.22
CA GLY A 109 -0.24 7.29 -18.50
C GLY A 109 1.13 7.25 -17.80
N LYS A 110 2.01 8.17 -18.19
CA LYS A 110 3.28 8.40 -17.49
C LYS A 110 3.04 9.05 -16.14
N ILE A 111 3.70 8.57 -15.11
CA ILE A 111 3.67 9.12 -13.75
C ILE A 111 5.02 9.71 -13.37
N LYS A 112 5.00 10.61 -12.38
CA LYS A 112 6.21 11.15 -11.76
C LYS A 112 6.59 10.27 -10.56
N LEU A 113 7.75 10.50 -9.98
CA LEU A 113 8.06 9.96 -8.66
C LEU A 113 7.02 10.50 -7.67
N GLY A 114 6.37 9.60 -6.94
CA GLY A 114 5.35 9.97 -5.96
C GLY A 114 4.75 8.76 -5.27
N ASN A 115 3.96 9.01 -4.23
CA ASN A 115 3.18 7.97 -3.56
C ASN A 115 1.84 7.79 -4.26
N TYR A 116 1.52 6.54 -4.59
CA TYR A 116 0.28 6.16 -5.24
C TYR A 116 -0.42 5.05 -4.47
N TYR A 117 -1.73 4.95 -4.63
CA TYR A 117 -2.53 3.83 -4.15
C TYR A 117 -3.64 3.48 -5.15
N ILE A 118 -4.15 2.26 -5.05
CA ILE A 118 -5.20 1.74 -5.93
C ILE A 118 -6.49 1.63 -5.13
N LYS A 119 -7.61 1.99 -5.76
CA LYS A 119 -8.96 1.74 -5.27
C LYS A 119 -9.73 0.92 -6.29
N LEU A 120 -10.33 -0.18 -5.85
CA LEU A 120 -11.27 -0.95 -6.65
C LEU A 120 -12.67 -0.65 -6.13
N LYS A 121 -13.60 -0.41 -7.04
CA LYS A 121 -15.01 -0.15 -6.73
C LYS A 121 -15.88 -0.82 -7.79
N LYS A 122 -16.96 -1.49 -7.39
CA LYS A 122 -17.99 -1.89 -8.36
C LYS A 122 -18.84 -0.68 -8.77
N GLU A 123 -19.20 -0.58 -10.04
CA GLU A 123 -19.95 0.59 -10.54
C GLU A 123 -21.40 0.66 -10.00
N ASN A 124 -22.01 -0.48 -9.67
CA ASN A 124 -23.40 -0.53 -9.17
C ASN A 124 -23.48 -0.62 -7.64
N ASP A 125 -24.39 0.12 -7.02
CA ASP A 125 -24.48 0.24 -5.56
C ASP A 125 -25.07 -0.99 -4.81
N GLY A 126 -25.56 -2.01 -5.52
CA GLY A 126 -26.19 -3.19 -4.89
C GLY A 126 -25.17 -4.13 -4.24
N THR A 127 -25.38 -4.56 -2.98
CA THR A 127 -24.44 -5.34 -2.15
C THR A 127 -24.23 -6.81 -2.56
N ASN A 128 -24.80 -7.24 -3.68
CA ASN A 128 -24.96 -8.66 -4.00
C ASN A 128 -23.73 -9.27 -4.67
N TRP A 129 -22.56 -8.69 -4.43
CA TRP A 129 -21.30 -9.12 -4.99
C TRP A 129 -20.20 -9.08 -3.92
N SER A 130 -19.33 -10.09 -3.95
CA SER A 130 -18.01 -10.08 -3.30
C SER A 130 -16.93 -10.33 -4.34
N PHE A 131 -15.74 -9.77 -4.08
CA PHE A 131 -14.61 -9.80 -4.99
C PHE A 131 -13.36 -10.10 -4.19
N GLU A 132 -12.52 -10.97 -4.72
CA GLU A 132 -11.18 -11.22 -4.20
C GLU A 132 -10.18 -11.26 -5.34
N GLY A 133 -8.92 -11.00 -5.05
CA GLY A 133 -7.88 -11.11 -6.05
C GLY A 133 -6.57 -10.48 -5.65
N SER A 134 -5.71 -10.35 -6.65
CA SER A 134 -4.38 -9.79 -6.48
C SER A 134 -3.89 -9.18 -7.76
N GLY A 135 -2.84 -8.38 -7.66
CA GLY A 135 -2.22 -7.78 -8.81
C GLY A 135 -0.89 -7.14 -8.48
N THR A 136 -0.34 -6.46 -9.47
CA THR A 136 0.91 -5.75 -9.43
C THR A 136 0.72 -4.40 -10.09
N ILE A 137 1.35 -3.39 -9.53
CA ILE A 137 1.53 -2.08 -10.16
C ILE A 137 3.03 -1.89 -10.38
N SER A 138 3.40 -1.49 -11.59
CA SER A 138 4.78 -1.28 -11.99
C SER A 138 4.97 -0.02 -12.83
N SER A 139 6.22 0.44 -12.92
CA SER A 139 6.66 1.54 -13.78
C SER A 139 7.78 1.09 -14.70
N GLU A 140 7.64 1.37 -16.00
CA GLU A 140 8.63 1.09 -17.06
C GLU A 140 9.06 2.35 -17.82
#